data_AF-A0A0S3R4G5-F1
#
_entry.id   AF-A0A0S3R4G5-F1
#
_cell.length_a   1.000
_cell.length_b   1.000
_cell.length_c   1.000
_cell.angle_alpha   90.00
_cell.angle_beta   90.00
_cell.angle_gamma   90.00
#
_symmetry.space_group_name_H-M   'P 1'
#
loop_
_entity.id
_entity.type
_entity.pdbx_description
1 polymer ?
#
loop_
_entity_poly.entity_id
_entity_poly.type
_entity_poly.pdbx_seq_one_letter_code
_entity_poly.pdbx_strand_id
1 'polypeptide(L)'
;MDEEPQPVPSNAAFRNLAAVSKAARKAAAKQMALKLNAIQTAYNEREENDDCAPAVKYAVERLVSGLSKSTECAMVGFATGLAQLVATVPNIKIDDLLKLIVSLHNVTPLMNNKEVHGNLLGRLMAYKALAQSGKFSTEYHKDNHTPSIQEFINLKQSAAWNREEMVSSLARTMTFWILKIIESRNFHRDELQNIFEIFFDVVEEYFKNEKSHTKAGFLKNIFRRAPWIGDDLVDYLLDLIDHDDIPRFLLLEAIDMIRVIMKPLFLRRGNDDAMCEKPFG
;
A
#
# COMPACT_ATOMS: atom_id res chain seq x y z
N MET A 1 50.60 7.02 5.49
CA MET A 1 49.74 8.19 5.26
C MET A 1 48.52 7.94 6.10
N ASP A 2 48.45 8.58 7.26
CA ASP A 2 47.32 8.45 8.17
C ASP A 2 46.13 9.16 7.54
N GLU A 3 45.16 8.37 7.09
CA GLU A 3 43.92 8.83 6.49
C GLU A 3 43.11 9.54 7.58
N GLU A 4 43.14 10.87 7.57
CA GLU A 4 42.39 11.69 8.51
C GLU A 4 40.89 11.34 8.38
N PRO A 5 40.21 10.88 9.45
CA PRO A 5 38.87 10.34 9.34
C PRO A 5 37.91 11.43 8.84
N GLN A 6 37.42 11.23 7.62
CA GLN A 6 36.43 12.09 6.99
C GLN A 6 35.23 12.30 7.95
N PRO A 7 34.70 13.53 8.09
CA PRO A 7 33.70 13.84 9.10
C PRO A 7 32.40 13.06 8.85
N VAL A 8 32.18 12.04 9.67
CA VAL A 8 30.95 11.22 9.64
C VAL A 8 29.79 12.07 10.18
N PRO A 9 28.60 12.06 9.55
CA PRO A 9 27.44 12.78 10.07
C PRO A 9 27.12 12.32 11.50
N SER A 10 27.11 13.29 12.42
CA SER A 10 26.83 13.02 13.83
C SER A 10 25.47 12.35 14.04
N ASN A 11 25.36 11.49 15.06
CA ASN A 11 24.09 10.89 15.48
C ASN A 11 22.99 11.94 15.75
N ALA A 12 23.36 13.15 16.15
CA ALA A 12 22.43 14.26 16.35
C ALA A 12 21.71 14.67 15.05
N ALA A 13 22.38 14.60 13.90
CA ALA A 13 21.78 14.94 12.61
C ALA A 13 20.61 13.99 12.26
N PHE A 14 20.75 12.69 12.55
CA PHE A 14 19.69 11.71 12.33
C PHE A 14 18.56 11.83 13.36
N ARG A 15 18.85 12.20 14.61
CA ARG A 15 17.81 12.47 15.62
C ARG A 15 16.90 13.62 15.21
N ASN A 16 17.44 14.66 14.58
CA ASN A 16 16.64 15.79 14.11
C ASN A 16 15.66 15.40 12.99
N LEU A 17 15.88 14.27 12.30
CA LEU A 17 14.91 13.72 11.36
C LEU A 17 13.66 13.17 12.07
N ALA A 18 13.74 12.83 13.35
CA ALA A 18 12.60 12.38 14.14
C ALA A 18 11.81 13.53 14.78
N ALA A 19 12.05 14.79 14.36
CA ALA A 19 11.32 15.94 14.88
C ALA A 19 9.80 15.79 14.71
N VAL A 20 9.04 16.23 15.72
CA VAL A 20 7.57 16.14 15.72
C VAL A 20 6.98 16.99 14.58
N SER A 21 7.55 18.17 14.33
CA SER A 21 7.10 19.06 13.26
C SER A 21 7.62 18.62 11.89
N LYS A 22 6.71 18.50 10.92
CA LYS A 22 7.01 18.24 9.51
C LYS A 22 7.98 19.28 8.91
N ALA A 23 7.82 20.56 9.28
CA ALA A 23 8.69 21.63 8.80
C ALA A 23 10.12 21.46 9.33
N ALA A 24 10.26 21.15 10.63
CA ALA A 24 11.55 20.89 11.25
C ALA A 24 12.25 19.67 10.63
N ARG A 25 11.52 18.57 10.36
CA ARG A 25 12.07 17.39 9.67
C ARG A 25 12.60 17.73 8.28
N LYS A 26 11.83 18.49 7.49
CA LYS A 26 12.26 18.92 6.15
C LYS A 26 13.51 19.81 6.20
N ALA A 27 13.57 20.75 7.14
CA ALA A 27 14.73 21.61 7.33
C ALA A 27 15.98 20.80 7.72
N ALA A 28 15.84 19.85 8.66
CA ALA A 28 16.91 18.95 9.06
C ALA A 28 17.41 18.06 7.90
N ALA A 29 16.49 17.48 7.12
CA ALA A 29 16.81 16.71 5.93
C ALA A 29 17.60 17.54 4.89
N LYS A 30 17.14 18.76 4.62
CA LYS A 30 17.83 19.69 3.71
C LYS A 30 19.23 20.04 4.21
N GLN A 31 19.37 20.36 5.49
CA GLN A 31 20.67 20.70 6.07
C GLN A 31 21.65 19.52 6.02
N MET A 32 21.18 18.30 6.33
CA MET A 32 22.00 17.08 6.25
C MET A 32 22.48 16.85 4.81
N ALA A 33 21.58 16.94 3.84
CA ALA A 33 21.92 16.74 2.42
C ALA A 33 22.93 17.77 1.91
N LEU A 34 22.78 19.05 2.28
CA LEU A 34 23.73 20.10 1.89
C LEU A 34 25.12 19.86 2.48
N LYS A 35 25.20 19.46 3.75
CA LYS A 35 26.49 19.12 4.40
C LYS A 35 27.16 17.93 3.73
N LEU A 36 26.41 16.88 3.44
CA LEU A 36 26.94 15.68 2.79
C LEU A 36 27.34 15.95 1.33
N ASN A 37 26.62 16.82 0.62
CA ASN A 37 27.02 17.24 -0.71
C ASN A 37 28.33 18.03 -0.70
N ALA A 38 28.53 18.93 0.27
CA ALA A 38 29.80 19.64 0.43
C ALA A 38 30.97 18.67 0.70
N ILE A 39 30.75 17.63 1.52
CA ILE A 39 31.73 16.55 1.74
C ILE A 39 32.00 15.78 0.44
N GLN A 40 30.96 15.45 -0.33
CA GLN A 40 31.14 14.78 -1.62
C GLN A 40 31.94 15.63 -2.60
N THR A 41 31.65 16.93 -2.70
CA THR A 41 32.40 17.84 -3.58
C THR A 41 33.88 17.89 -3.21
N ALA A 42 34.19 18.04 -1.92
CA ALA A 42 35.58 18.03 -1.44
C ALA A 42 36.28 16.68 -1.64
N TYR A 43 35.53 15.57 -1.60
CA TYR A 43 36.04 14.24 -1.90
C TYR A 43 36.37 14.07 -3.39
N ASN A 44 35.48 14.52 -4.28
CA ASN A 44 35.71 14.48 -5.73
C ASN A 44 36.91 15.34 -6.17
N GLU A 45 37.25 16.39 -5.42
CA GLU A 45 38.45 17.21 -5.66
C GLU A 45 39.76 16.48 -5.28
N ARG A 46 39.69 15.52 -4.36
CA ARG A 46 40.85 14.77 -3.86
C ARG A 46 41.05 13.45 -4.58
N GLU A 47 39.96 12.75 -4.86
CA GLU A 47 39.95 11.45 -5.52
C GLU A 47 39.25 11.58 -6.86
N GLU A 48 39.95 11.23 -7.94
CA GLU A 48 39.41 11.20 -9.30
C GLU A 48 38.57 9.91 -9.49
N ASN A 49 37.49 9.78 -8.71
CA ASN A 49 36.55 8.66 -8.81
C ASN A 49 35.10 9.15 -8.73
N ASP A 50 34.23 8.49 -9.47
CA ASP A 50 32.78 8.74 -9.54
C ASP A 50 32.02 8.20 -8.30
N ASP A 51 32.73 7.63 -7.33
CA ASP A 51 32.15 6.95 -6.17
C ASP A 51 31.70 7.91 -5.06
N CYS A 52 30.76 7.44 -4.22
CA CYS A 52 30.30 8.18 -3.07
C CYS A 52 31.39 8.23 -1.98
N ALA A 53 31.59 9.41 -1.39
CA ALA A 53 32.45 9.59 -0.22
C ALA A 53 31.99 8.66 0.92
N PRO A 54 32.92 8.14 1.77
CA PRO A 54 32.57 7.23 2.86
C PRO A 54 31.46 7.76 3.78
N ALA A 55 31.44 9.07 4.05
CA ALA A 55 30.39 9.73 4.83
C ALA A 55 29.01 9.67 4.17
N VAL A 56 28.95 9.78 2.83
CA VAL A 56 27.71 9.68 2.04
C VAL A 56 27.21 8.24 2.04
N LYS A 57 28.10 7.26 1.80
CA LYS A 57 27.76 5.83 1.86
C LYS A 57 27.16 5.46 3.22
N TYR A 58 27.85 5.85 4.30
CA TYR A 58 27.37 5.64 5.65
C TYR A 58 25.99 6.27 5.89
N ALA A 59 25.79 7.51 5.44
CA ALA A 59 24.51 8.19 5.61
C ALA A 59 23.37 7.47 4.87
N VAL A 60 23.61 7.03 3.63
CA VAL A 60 22.64 6.27 2.83
C VAL A 60 22.28 4.96 3.54
N GLU A 61 23.27 4.17 3.95
CA GLU A 61 23.04 2.91 4.67
C GLU A 61 22.25 3.13 5.97
N ARG A 62 22.60 4.17 6.73
CA ARG A 62 21.93 4.49 7.99
C ARG A 62 20.48 4.91 7.76
N LEU A 63 20.22 5.71 6.73
CA LEU A 63 18.88 6.14 6.36
C LEU A 63 18.04 4.96 5.90
N VAL A 64 18.56 4.10 5.02
CA VAL A 64 17.85 2.92 4.52
C VAL A 64 17.57 1.94 5.65
N SER A 65 18.57 1.58 6.47
CA SER A 65 18.40 0.66 7.61
C SER A 65 17.41 1.18 8.67
N GLY A 66 17.30 2.51 8.80
CA GLY A 66 16.36 3.13 9.74
C GLY A 66 14.90 3.04 9.31
N LEU A 67 14.59 2.75 8.04
CA LEU A 67 13.21 2.74 7.55
C LEU A 67 12.38 1.57 8.10
N SER A 68 13.00 0.44 8.43
CA SER A 68 12.30 -0.70 9.05
C SER A 68 12.35 -0.73 10.57
N LYS A 69 13.32 -0.03 11.18
CA LYS A 69 13.65 -0.14 12.62
C LYS A 69 13.16 1.02 13.47
N SER A 70 12.63 2.06 12.86
CA SER A 70 12.30 3.31 13.55
C SER A 70 10.80 3.44 13.84
N THR A 71 10.46 4.33 14.78
CA THR A 71 9.06 4.74 15.01
C THR A 71 8.48 5.41 13.76
N GLU A 72 7.15 5.43 13.62
CA GLU A 72 6.48 6.00 12.45
C GLU A 72 6.93 7.44 12.13
N CYS A 73 7.05 8.28 13.16
CA CYS A 73 7.53 9.67 13.03
C CYS A 73 8.98 9.73 12.50
N ALA A 74 9.86 8.91 13.05
CA ALA A 74 11.26 8.84 12.64
C ALA A 74 11.41 8.23 11.23
N MET A 75 10.65 7.19 10.90
CA MET A 75 10.63 6.56 9.58
C MET A 75 10.29 7.58 8.47
N VAL A 76 9.28 8.44 8.68
CA VAL A 76 8.94 9.51 7.74
C VAL A 76 10.09 10.51 7.59
N GLY A 77 10.79 10.82 8.68
CA GLY A 77 11.98 11.65 8.69
C GLY A 77 13.13 11.06 7.89
N PHE A 78 13.41 9.77 8.09
CA PHE A 78 14.46 9.04 7.38
C PHE A 78 14.15 8.96 5.89
N ALA A 79 12.90 8.69 5.51
CA ALA A 79 12.47 8.70 4.10
C ALA A 79 12.63 10.09 3.46
N THR A 80 12.28 11.15 4.20
CA THR A 80 12.47 12.54 3.74
C THR A 80 13.94 12.89 3.60
N GLY A 81 14.78 12.46 4.55
CA GLY A 81 16.23 12.60 4.50
C GLY A 81 16.85 11.91 3.30
N LEU A 82 16.45 10.66 3.04
CA LEU A 82 16.91 9.88 1.89
C LEU A 82 16.51 10.55 0.57
N ALA A 83 15.25 10.99 0.43
CA ALA A 83 14.79 11.68 -0.77
C ALA A 83 15.61 12.93 -1.07
N GLN A 84 15.86 13.75 -0.04
CA GLN A 84 16.62 14.98 -0.18
C GLN A 84 18.11 14.71 -0.47
N LEU A 85 18.71 13.70 0.17
CA LEU A 85 20.10 13.33 -0.06
C LEU A 85 20.31 12.84 -1.50
N VAL A 86 19.46 11.92 -1.97
CA VAL A 86 19.49 11.39 -3.33
C VAL A 86 19.29 12.50 -4.36
N ALA A 87 18.39 13.45 -4.10
CA ALA A 87 18.16 14.60 -4.99
C ALA A 87 19.34 15.57 -5.04
N THR A 88 20.16 15.64 -3.98
CA THR A 88 21.22 16.65 -3.84
C THR A 88 22.58 16.11 -4.29
N VAL A 89 22.88 14.82 -4.04
CA VAL A 89 24.19 14.23 -4.34
C VAL A 89 24.12 13.41 -5.63
N PRO A 90 24.75 13.86 -6.72
CA PRO A 90 24.66 13.20 -8.03
C PRO A 90 25.36 11.84 -8.06
N ASN A 91 26.44 11.65 -7.30
CA ASN A 91 27.23 10.41 -7.25
C ASN A 91 26.46 9.17 -6.72
N ILE A 92 25.30 9.35 -6.08
CA ILE A 92 24.50 8.22 -5.56
C ILE A 92 23.83 7.48 -6.73
N LYS A 93 24.40 6.37 -7.18
CA LYS A 93 23.83 5.55 -8.27
C LYS A 93 22.53 4.88 -7.82
N ILE A 94 21.49 4.96 -8.65
CA ILE A 94 20.18 4.35 -8.35
C ILE A 94 20.31 2.84 -8.23
N ASP A 95 21.09 2.20 -9.10
CA ASP A 95 21.27 0.74 -9.09
C ASP A 95 21.87 0.22 -7.78
N ASP A 96 22.90 0.91 -7.27
CA ASP A 96 23.54 0.53 -6.01
C ASP A 96 22.62 0.77 -4.81
N LEU A 97 21.83 1.85 -4.85
CA LEU A 97 20.83 2.14 -3.84
C LEU A 97 19.68 1.12 -3.85
N LEU A 98 19.21 0.68 -5.02
CA LEU A 98 18.19 -0.36 -5.15
C LEU A 98 18.68 -1.70 -4.61
N LYS A 99 19.90 -2.12 -4.97
CA LYS A 99 20.55 -3.31 -4.42
C LYS A 99 20.65 -3.25 -2.89
N LEU A 100 21.02 -2.08 -2.35
CA LEU A 100 21.10 -1.85 -0.91
C LEU A 100 19.74 -1.92 -0.22
N ILE A 101 18.68 -1.37 -0.83
CA ILE A 101 17.31 -1.45 -0.29
C ILE A 101 16.84 -2.90 -0.23
N VAL A 102 17.09 -3.67 -1.29
CA VAL A 102 16.72 -5.08 -1.36
C VAL A 102 17.47 -5.90 -0.31
N SER A 103 18.78 -5.66 -0.15
CA SER A 103 19.61 -6.38 0.82
C SER A 103 19.24 -6.08 2.27
N LEU A 104 19.08 -4.80 2.63
CA LEU A 104 18.78 -4.39 4.01
C LEU A 104 17.36 -4.71 4.46
N HIS A 105 16.43 -4.83 3.53
CA HIS A 105 15.03 -5.12 3.81
C HIS A 105 14.59 -6.47 3.26
N ASN A 106 15.49 -7.45 3.23
CA ASN A 106 15.14 -8.79 2.79
C ASN A 106 14.07 -9.42 3.69
N VAL A 107 13.20 -10.24 3.10
CA VAL A 107 12.19 -11.01 3.82
C VAL A 107 12.54 -12.48 3.65
N THR A 108 12.78 -13.17 4.77
CA THR A 108 13.07 -14.60 4.76
C THR A 108 11.98 -15.38 5.52
N PRO A 109 11.76 -16.67 5.21
CA PRO A 109 10.75 -17.50 5.87
C PRO A 109 10.97 -17.69 7.38
N LEU A 110 12.16 -17.34 7.88
CA LEU A 110 12.55 -17.44 9.29
C LEU A 110 12.17 -16.20 10.12
N MET A 111 11.68 -15.15 9.48
CA MET A 111 11.34 -13.89 10.15
C MET A 111 9.96 -13.93 10.80
N ASN A 112 9.79 -13.21 11.91
CA ASN A 112 8.48 -13.05 12.53
C ASN A 112 7.62 -12.02 11.78
N ASN A 113 6.30 -12.07 11.98
CA ASN A 113 5.36 -11.17 11.27
C ASN A 113 5.66 -9.67 11.46
N LYS A 114 6.22 -9.26 12.60
CA LYS A 114 6.58 -7.86 12.87
C LYS A 114 7.79 -7.42 12.05
N GLU A 115 8.80 -8.29 11.94
CA GLU A 115 10.00 -8.07 11.11
C GLU A 115 9.65 -8.04 9.63
N VAL A 116 8.82 -8.99 9.18
CA VAL A 116 8.31 -9.02 7.80
C VAL A 116 7.60 -7.70 7.47
N HIS A 117 6.69 -7.27 8.35
CA HIS A 117 5.95 -6.02 8.16
C HIS A 117 6.89 -4.80 8.16
N GLY A 118 7.84 -4.72 9.09
CA GLY A 118 8.83 -3.66 9.16
C GLY A 118 9.72 -3.57 7.92
N ASN A 119 10.19 -4.70 7.41
CA ASN A 119 11.04 -4.76 6.22
C ASN A 119 10.27 -4.37 4.95
N LEU A 120 9.05 -4.86 4.78
CA LEU A 120 8.19 -4.46 3.65
C LEU A 120 7.86 -2.96 3.68
N LEU A 121 7.53 -2.44 4.86
CA LEU A 121 7.27 -1.01 5.05
C LEU A 121 8.53 -0.17 4.78
N GLY A 122 9.69 -0.65 5.22
CA GLY A 122 10.98 -0.03 4.94
C GLY A 122 11.28 0.07 3.45
N ARG A 123 11.06 -1.01 2.69
CA ARG A 123 11.15 -1.00 1.21
C ARG A 123 10.21 0.02 0.59
N LEU A 124 8.94 0.01 0.98
CA LEU A 124 7.93 0.93 0.44
C LEU A 124 8.33 2.39 0.65
N MET A 125 8.80 2.74 1.85
CA MET A 125 9.24 4.09 2.17
C MET A 125 10.50 4.48 1.40
N ALA A 126 11.43 3.55 1.16
CA ALA A 126 12.63 3.79 0.36
C ALA A 126 12.29 4.08 -1.11
N TYR A 127 11.39 3.29 -1.71
CA TYR A 127 10.91 3.52 -3.08
C TYR A 127 10.14 4.84 -3.21
N LYS A 128 9.34 5.19 -2.19
CA LYS A 128 8.69 6.50 -2.13
C LYS A 128 9.72 7.63 -2.10
N ALA A 129 10.77 7.50 -1.30
CA ALA A 129 11.83 8.50 -1.22
C ALA A 129 12.58 8.67 -2.56
N LEU A 130 12.87 7.56 -3.26
CA LEU A 130 13.44 7.55 -4.60
C LEU A 130 12.54 8.25 -5.63
N ALA A 131 11.24 7.98 -5.62
CA ALA A 131 10.31 8.65 -6.52
C ALA A 131 10.22 10.15 -6.22
N GLN A 132 10.26 10.54 -4.94
CA GLN A 132 10.19 11.93 -4.51
C GLN A 132 11.49 12.72 -4.76
N SER A 133 12.64 12.06 -4.86
CA SER A 133 13.90 12.73 -5.17
C SER A 133 13.95 13.25 -6.61
N GLY A 134 13.09 12.74 -7.50
CA GLY A 134 13.09 13.06 -8.93
C GLY A 134 14.28 12.45 -9.69
N LYS A 135 15.24 11.83 -9.00
CA LYS A 135 16.46 11.28 -9.62
C LYS A 135 16.15 10.15 -10.61
N PHE A 136 15.16 9.33 -10.26
CA PHE A 136 14.69 8.24 -11.12
C PHE A 136 14.14 8.78 -12.46
N SER A 137 13.39 9.88 -12.43
CA SER A 137 12.90 10.53 -13.65
C SER A 137 14.04 11.14 -14.47
N THR A 138 15.06 11.71 -13.82
CA THR A 138 16.20 12.29 -14.54
C THR A 138 17.14 11.26 -15.17
N GLU A 139 17.29 10.08 -14.55
CA GLU A 139 18.11 8.98 -15.08
C GLU A 139 17.36 8.16 -16.15
N TYR A 140 16.04 7.96 -15.99
CA TYR A 140 15.18 7.29 -16.98
C TYR A 140 15.22 7.96 -18.36
N HIS A 141 15.36 9.28 -18.42
CA HIS A 141 15.46 10.00 -19.70
C HIS A 141 16.85 9.92 -20.36
N LYS A 142 17.87 9.34 -19.69
CA LYS A 142 19.22 9.21 -20.22
C LYS A 142 19.54 7.80 -20.75
N ASP A 143 18.88 6.76 -20.25
CA ASP A 143 19.11 5.39 -20.68
C ASP A 143 17.85 4.53 -20.50
N ASN A 144 17.25 4.07 -21.61
CA ASN A 144 15.94 3.39 -21.63
C ASN A 144 15.99 1.90 -21.20
N HIS A 145 17.17 1.37 -20.84
CA HIS A 145 17.38 -0.07 -20.72
C HIS A 145 18.11 -0.56 -19.46
N THR A 146 18.04 0.16 -18.34
CA THR A 146 18.63 -0.33 -17.08
C THR A 146 17.76 -1.44 -16.44
N PRO A 147 18.29 -2.65 -16.20
CA PRO A 147 17.53 -3.77 -15.59
C PRO A 147 16.89 -3.43 -14.24
N SER A 148 17.51 -2.54 -13.48
CA SER A 148 17.03 -2.07 -12.17
C SER A 148 15.77 -1.17 -12.28
N ILE A 149 15.55 -0.52 -13.42
CA ILE A 149 14.32 0.24 -13.71
C ILE A 149 13.17 -0.72 -13.99
N GLN A 150 13.41 -1.82 -14.72
CA GLN A 150 12.40 -2.86 -14.90
C GLN A 150 12.05 -3.56 -13.58
N GLU A 151 13.04 -3.82 -12.73
CA GLU A 151 12.80 -4.34 -11.39
C GLU A 151 11.94 -3.39 -10.55
N PHE A 152 12.20 -2.07 -10.60
CA PHE A 152 11.38 -1.05 -9.94
C PHE A 152 9.97 -0.93 -10.53
N ILE A 153 9.78 -1.05 -11.84
CA ILE A 153 8.46 -1.08 -12.49
C ILE A 153 7.67 -2.31 -12.07
N ASN A 154 8.32 -3.48 -12.02
CA ASN A 154 7.72 -4.73 -11.54
C ASN A 154 7.39 -4.67 -10.04
N LEU A 155 8.22 -3.98 -9.25
CA LEU A 155 7.95 -3.67 -7.83
C LEU A 155 6.86 -2.63 -7.65
N LYS A 156 6.72 -1.67 -8.58
CA LYS A 156 5.60 -0.71 -8.60
C LYS A 156 4.30 -1.40 -8.93
N GLN A 157 4.33 -2.39 -9.83
CA GLN A 157 3.21 -3.28 -10.07
C GLN A 157 2.91 -4.04 -8.78
N SER A 158 3.84 -4.81 -8.20
CA SER A 158 3.56 -5.57 -6.97
C SER A 158 3.11 -4.68 -5.79
N ALA A 159 3.65 -3.47 -5.64
CA ALA A 159 3.22 -2.49 -4.66
C ALA A 159 1.88 -1.81 -5.02
N ALA A 160 1.54 -1.67 -6.30
CA ALA A 160 0.21 -1.22 -6.74
C ALA A 160 -0.83 -2.33 -6.51
N TRP A 161 -0.49 -3.59 -6.77
CA TRP A 161 -1.27 -4.77 -6.40
C TRP A 161 -1.47 -4.85 -4.87
N ASN A 162 -0.42 -4.59 -4.08
CA ASN A 162 -0.52 -4.49 -2.62
C ASN A 162 -1.31 -3.25 -2.16
N ARG A 163 -1.24 -2.13 -2.88
CA ARG A 163 -2.03 -0.93 -2.60
C ARG A 163 -3.50 -1.16 -2.93
N GLU A 164 -3.79 -1.88 -4.01
CA GLU A 164 -5.15 -2.31 -4.38
C GLU A 164 -5.68 -3.32 -3.37
N GLU A 165 -4.84 -4.22 -2.85
CA GLU A 165 -5.18 -5.14 -1.76
C GLU A 165 -5.37 -4.42 -0.42
N MET A 166 -4.56 -3.41 -0.10
CA MET A 166 -4.73 -2.55 1.08
C MET A 166 -5.96 -1.65 0.98
N VAL A 167 -6.23 -1.07 -0.19
CA VAL A 167 -7.45 -0.27 -0.45
C VAL A 167 -8.67 -1.18 -0.41
N SER A 168 -8.60 -2.38 -0.97
CA SER A 168 -9.65 -3.40 -0.87
C SER A 168 -9.86 -3.86 0.57
N SER A 169 -8.79 -4.04 1.35
CA SER A 169 -8.81 -4.39 2.77
C SER A 169 -9.42 -3.28 3.64
N LEU A 170 -9.05 -2.02 3.36
CA LEU A 170 -9.59 -0.85 4.04
C LEU A 170 -11.06 -0.64 3.69
N ALA A 171 -11.43 -0.70 2.40
CA ALA A 171 -12.81 -0.64 1.94
C ALA A 171 -13.64 -1.75 2.60
N ARG A 172 -13.15 -2.99 2.63
CA ARG A 172 -13.82 -4.11 3.31
C ARG A 172 -14.00 -3.88 4.81
N THR A 173 -13.03 -3.24 5.46
CA THR A 173 -13.10 -2.90 6.90
C THR A 173 -14.05 -1.73 7.16
N MET A 174 -14.06 -0.71 6.31
CA MET A 174 -14.96 0.44 6.42
C MET A 174 -16.41 0.03 6.14
N THR A 175 -16.66 -0.71 5.06
CA THR A 175 -17.97 -1.29 4.75
C THR A 175 -18.46 -2.17 5.89
N PHE A 176 -17.59 -2.95 6.52
CA PHE A 176 -17.96 -3.74 7.71
C PHE A 176 -18.48 -2.88 8.87
N TRP A 177 -17.74 -1.83 9.26
CA TRP A 177 -18.16 -0.99 10.38
C TRP A 177 -19.41 -0.18 10.05
N ILE A 178 -19.56 0.28 8.82
CA ILE A 178 -20.77 0.98 8.35
C ILE A 178 -21.97 0.04 8.43
N LEU A 179 -21.87 -1.19 7.91
CA LEU A 179 -22.94 -2.18 7.99
C LEU A 179 -23.26 -2.56 9.44
N LYS A 180 -22.26 -2.67 10.33
CA LYS A 180 -22.49 -2.89 11.77
C LYS A 180 -23.20 -1.73 12.45
N ILE A 181 -22.88 -0.49 12.07
CA ILE A 181 -23.58 0.70 12.57
C ILE A 181 -25.04 0.69 12.07
N ILE A 182 -25.26 0.30 10.81
CA ILE A 182 -26.59 0.14 10.20
C ILE A 182 -27.40 -0.94 10.92
N GLU A 183 -26.83 -2.10 11.21
CA GLU A 183 -27.52 -3.15 11.98
C GLU A 183 -27.83 -2.75 13.43
N SER A 184 -27.00 -1.89 14.04
CA SER A 184 -27.16 -1.49 15.45
C SER A 184 -28.14 -0.34 15.67
N ARG A 185 -28.53 0.38 14.61
CA ARG A 185 -29.52 1.45 14.67
C ARG A 185 -30.70 1.05 13.78
N ASN A 186 -31.93 1.08 14.31
CA ASN A 186 -33.14 0.81 13.53
C ASN A 186 -33.41 1.94 12.52
N PHE A 187 -32.60 2.05 11.46
CA PHE A 187 -32.75 3.02 10.38
C PHE A 187 -34.12 2.84 9.70
N HIS A 188 -34.71 3.96 9.25
CA HIS A 188 -35.98 3.93 8.53
C HIS A 188 -35.78 3.41 7.10
N ARG A 189 -36.85 2.84 6.51
CA ARG A 189 -36.83 2.21 5.17
C ARG A 189 -36.23 3.12 4.10
N ASP A 190 -36.51 4.42 4.16
CA ASP A 190 -36.02 5.39 3.18
C ASP A 190 -34.49 5.59 3.26
N GLU A 191 -33.90 5.48 4.45
CA GLU A 191 -32.45 5.58 4.66
C GLU A 191 -31.74 4.31 4.19
N LEU A 192 -32.37 3.15 4.36
CA LEU A 192 -31.87 1.87 3.85
C LEU A 192 -31.92 1.82 2.32
N GLN A 193 -32.92 2.45 1.70
CA GLN A 193 -33.05 2.53 0.25
C GLN A 193 -31.89 3.31 -0.38
N ASN A 194 -31.53 4.48 0.16
CA ASN A 194 -30.37 5.25 -0.32
C ASN A 194 -29.06 4.46 -0.22
N ILE A 195 -28.92 3.64 0.83
CA ILE A 195 -27.75 2.78 1.02
C ILE A 195 -27.76 1.65 -0.01
N PHE A 196 -28.92 1.03 -0.24
CA PHE A 196 -29.10 0.01 -1.26
C PHE A 196 -28.73 0.51 -2.65
N GLU A 197 -29.19 1.70 -3.05
CA GLU A 197 -28.88 2.30 -4.36
C GLU A 197 -27.36 2.45 -4.59
N ILE A 198 -26.61 2.88 -3.58
CA ILE A 198 -25.14 2.97 -3.67
C ILE A 198 -24.52 1.58 -3.91
N PHE A 199 -25.02 0.54 -3.24
CA PHE A 199 -24.53 -0.82 -3.45
C PHE A 199 -24.96 -1.39 -4.81
N PHE A 200 -26.18 -1.07 -5.26
CA PHE A 200 -26.70 -1.45 -6.56
C PHE A 200 -25.81 -0.91 -7.68
N ASP A 201 -25.48 0.39 -7.65
CA ASP A 201 -24.61 1.03 -8.65
C ASP A 201 -23.23 0.33 -8.75
N VAL A 202 -22.66 -0.06 -7.61
CA VAL A 202 -21.35 -0.74 -7.56
C VAL A 202 -21.44 -2.16 -8.15
N VAL A 203 -22.55 -2.87 -7.93
CA VAL A 203 -22.79 -4.19 -8.51
C VAL A 203 -23.06 -4.07 -10.01
N GLU A 204 -23.83 -3.07 -10.43
CA GLU A 204 -24.14 -2.82 -11.83
C GLU A 204 -22.87 -2.45 -12.63
N GLU A 205 -22.02 -1.58 -12.09
CA GLU A 205 -20.73 -1.21 -12.69
C GLU A 205 -19.80 -2.44 -12.83
N TYR A 206 -19.83 -3.36 -11.87
CA TYR A 206 -19.03 -4.59 -11.91
C TYR A 206 -19.40 -5.47 -13.13
N PHE A 207 -20.69 -5.60 -13.45
CA PHE A 207 -21.14 -6.42 -14.58
C PHE A 207 -21.08 -5.70 -15.93
N LYS A 208 -21.11 -4.36 -15.93
CA LYS A 208 -20.98 -3.54 -17.17
C LYS A 208 -19.53 -3.31 -17.60
N ASN A 209 -18.57 -3.35 -16.68
CA ASN A 209 -17.17 -3.00 -16.97
C ASN A 209 -16.20 -4.15 -16.68
N GLU A 210 -15.67 -4.77 -17.73
CA GLU A 210 -14.65 -5.83 -17.62
C GLU A 210 -13.36 -5.41 -16.89
N LYS A 211 -13.12 -4.09 -16.77
CA LYS A 211 -12.00 -3.50 -16.02
C LYS A 211 -12.43 -2.90 -14.68
N SER A 212 -13.56 -3.34 -14.12
CA SER A 212 -14.02 -2.86 -12.82
C SER A 212 -12.92 -3.04 -11.76
N HIS A 213 -12.70 -1.99 -10.97
CA HIS A 213 -11.79 -2.04 -9.82
C HIS A 213 -12.37 -2.84 -8.64
N THR A 214 -13.65 -3.20 -8.73
CA THR A 214 -14.35 -4.03 -7.74
C THR A 214 -14.11 -5.51 -8.04
N LYS A 215 -13.79 -6.30 -7.02
CA LYS A 215 -13.58 -7.75 -7.14
C LYS A 215 -14.82 -8.50 -6.68
N ALA A 216 -15.16 -9.60 -7.32
CA ALA A 216 -16.29 -10.45 -6.92
C ALA A 216 -16.23 -10.86 -5.44
N GLY A 217 -15.04 -11.14 -4.91
CA GLY A 217 -14.84 -11.49 -3.51
C GLY A 217 -15.23 -10.39 -2.52
N PHE A 218 -15.20 -9.12 -2.92
CA PHE A 218 -15.68 -7.99 -2.12
C PHE A 218 -17.20 -7.97 -2.07
N LEU A 219 -17.87 -8.08 -3.22
CA LEU A 219 -19.33 -8.13 -3.33
C LEU A 219 -19.92 -9.32 -2.55
N LYS A 220 -19.34 -10.51 -2.72
CA LYS A 220 -19.71 -11.72 -1.95
C LYS A 220 -19.57 -11.52 -0.43
N ASN A 221 -18.62 -10.71 0.03
CA ASN A 221 -18.48 -10.42 1.45
C ASN A 221 -19.54 -9.44 1.97
N ILE A 222 -20.02 -8.53 1.13
CA ILE A 222 -21.15 -7.65 1.47
C ILE A 222 -22.40 -8.51 1.65
N PHE A 223 -22.75 -9.36 0.69
CA PHE A 223 -23.93 -10.23 0.77
C PHE A 223 -23.93 -11.17 1.99
N ARG A 224 -22.75 -11.71 2.38
CA ARG A 224 -22.64 -12.52 3.61
C ARG A 224 -22.93 -11.74 4.89
N ARG A 225 -22.68 -10.42 4.88
CA ARG A 225 -22.71 -9.57 6.08
C ARG A 225 -23.98 -8.74 6.17
N ALA A 226 -24.60 -8.44 5.04
CA ALA A 226 -25.88 -7.74 4.94
C ALA A 226 -26.78 -8.52 3.97
N PRO A 227 -27.41 -9.62 4.43
CA PRO A 227 -28.22 -10.47 3.57
C PRO A 227 -29.36 -9.74 2.87
N TRP A 228 -29.96 -8.75 3.52
CA TRP A 228 -31.04 -7.93 2.96
C TRP A 228 -30.66 -7.21 1.65
N ILE A 229 -29.40 -6.77 1.51
CA ILE A 229 -28.90 -6.19 0.25
C ILE A 229 -28.86 -7.25 -0.85
N GLY A 230 -28.46 -8.47 -0.51
CA GLY A 230 -28.42 -9.60 -1.43
C GLY A 230 -29.81 -10.07 -1.85
N ASP A 231 -30.76 -10.11 -0.90
CA ASP A 231 -32.15 -10.49 -1.15
C ASP A 231 -32.80 -9.54 -2.16
N ASP A 232 -32.58 -8.22 -2.01
CA ASP A 232 -33.10 -7.19 -2.93
C ASP A 232 -32.36 -7.15 -4.29
N LEU A 233 -31.18 -7.78 -4.40
CA LEU A 233 -30.37 -7.86 -5.63
C LEU A 233 -30.51 -9.18 -6.39
N VAL A 234 -31.16 -10.20 -5.82
CA VAL A 234 -31.14 -11.55 -6.38
C VAL A 234 -31.84 -11.62 -7.74
N ASP A 235 -32.93 -10.87 -7.90
CA ASP A 235 -33.70 -10.80 -9.15
C ASP A 235 -32.85 -10.19 -10.28
N TYR A 236 -32.13 -9.09 -9.99
CA TYR A 236 -31.18 -8.50 -10.93
C TYR A 236 -30.08 -9.49 -11.34
N LEU A 237 -29.50 -10.24 -10.40
CA LEU A 237 -28.48 -11.23 -10.70
C LEU A 237 -29.02 -12.42 -11.52
N LEU A 238 -30.30 -12.77 -11.35
CA LEU A 238 -30.99 -13.78 -12.16
C LEU A 238 -31.25 -13.27 -13.57
N ASP A 239 -31.67 -12.01 -13.73
CA ASP A 239 -31.86 -11.38 -15.04
C ASP A 239 -30.55 -11.33 -15.83
N LEU A 240 -29.40 -11.09 -15.16
CA LEU A 240 -28.07 -11.18 -15.79
C LEU A 240 -27.75 -12.56 -16.36
N ILE A 241 -28.36 -13.64 -15.84
CA ILE A 241 -28.12 -15.00 -16.35
C ILE A 241 -28.77 -15.22 -17.70
N ASP A 242 -29.84 -14.50 -17.98
CA ASP A 242 -30.61 -14.61 -19.23
C ASP A 242 -30.11 -13.64 -20.32
N HIS A 243 -29.09 -12.81 -20.03
CA HIS A 243 -28.49 -11.88 -20.98
C HIS A 243 -27.37 -12.50 -21.82
N ASP A 244 -27.57 -12.56 -23.14
CA ASP A 244 -26.60 -13.12 -24.10
C ASP A 244 -25.29 -12.32 -24.24
N ASP A 245 -25.28 -11.05 -23.84
CA ASP A 245 -24.14 -10.13 -24.00
C ASP A 245 -23.12 -10.23 -22.86
N ILE A 246 -23.38 -11.04 -21.83
CA ILE A 246 -22.52 -11.15 -20.65
C ILE A 246 -21.47 -12.25 -20.84
N PRO A 247 -20.16 -11.94 -20.66
CA PRO A 247 -19.10 -12.94 -20.71
C PRO A 247 -19.34 -14.11 -19.73
N ARG A 248 -19.08 -15.34 -20.19
CA ARG A 248 -19.30 -16.58 -19.39
C ARG A 248 -18.62 -16.57 -18.02
N PHE A 249 -17.48 -15.90 -17.87
CA PHE A 249 -16.78 -15.82 -16.58
C PHE A 249 -17.53 -14.93 -15.58
N LEU A 250 -18.16 -13.84 -16.02
CA LEU A 250 -19.01 -12.98 -15.17
C LEU A 250 -20.31 -13.68 -14.82
N LEU A 251 -20.86 -14.47 -15.74
CA LEU A 251 -22.01 -15.33 -15.48
C LEU A 251 -21.75 -16.33 -14.32
N LEU A 252 -20.57 -16.95 -14.31
CA LEU A 252 -20.14 -17.83 -13.21
C LEU A 252 -19.99 -17.07 -11.89
N GLU A 253 -19.54 -15.82 -11.93
CA GLU A 253 -19.45 -14.97 -10.74
C GLU A 253 -20.84 -14.58 -10.19
N ALA A 254 -21.80 -14.26 -11.06
CA ALA A 254 -23.20 -14.01 -10.69
C ALA A 254 -23.83 -15.24 -10.01
N ILE A 255 -23.66 -16.43 -10.59
CA ILE A 255 -24.13 -17.69 -10.02
C ILE A 255 -23.51 -17.93 -8.63
N ASP A 256 -22.22 -17.68 -8.44
CA ASP A 256 -21.57 -17.84 -7.13
C ASP A 256 -22.02 -16.78 -6.12
N MET A 257 -22.35 -15.56 -6.56
CA MET A 257 -22.97 -14.53 -5.71
C MET A 257 -24.38 -14.94 -5.26
N ILE A 258 -25.23 -15.41 -6.16
CA ILE A 258 -26.57 -15.94 -5.84
C ILE A 258 -26.44 -17.09 -4.83
N ARG A 259 -25.48 -18.00 -5.03
CA ARG A 259 -25.21 -19.08 -4.08
C ARG A 259 -24.85 -18.56 -2.68
N VAL A 260 -24.07 -17.48 -2.60
CA VAL A 260 -23.72 -16.83 -1.33
C VAL A 260 -24.94 -16.21 -0.66
N ILE A 261 -25.83 -15.57 -1.44
CA ILE A 261 -27.08 -14.95 -0.96
C ILE A 261 -28.04 -16.01 -0.45
N MET A 262 -28.20 -17.14 -1.16
CA MET A 262 -29.14 -18.19 -0.77
C MET A 262 -28.63 -19.10 0.37
N LYS A 263 -27.32 -19.15 0.63
CA LYS A 263 -26.72 -20.07 1.63
C LYS A 263 -27.32 -19.93 3.05
N PRO A 264 -27.57 -18.73 3.59
CA PRO A 264 -28.26 -18.55 4.87
C PRO A 264 -29.71 -19.06 4.84
N LEU A 265 -30.42 -18.95 3.71
CA LEU A 265 -31.81 -19.41 3.56
C LEU A 265 -31.92 -20.94 3.64
N PHE A 266 -30.95 -21.66 3.06
CA PHE A 266 -30.88 -23.13 3.13
C PHE A 266 -30.48 -23.66 4.52
N LEU A 267 -29.68 -22.91 5.28
CA LEU A 267 -29.29 -23.28 6.65
C LEU A 267 -30.40 -23.04 7.68
N ARG A 268 -31.33 -22.10 7.42
CA ARG A 268 -32.48 -21.82 8.30
C ARG A 268 -33.51 -22.94 8.26
N ARG A 269 -33.79 -23.48 7.07
CA ARG A 269 -34.76 -24.57 6.84
C ARG A 269 -34.39 -25.91 7.49
N GLY A 270 -33.14 -26.08 7.97
CA GLY A 270 -32.72 -27.28 8.71
C GLY A 270 -32.97 -27.25 10.22
N ASN A 271 -33.37 -26.10 10.79
CA ASN A 271 -33.63 -25.91 12.22
C ASN A 271 -35.10 -25.60 12.54
N ASP A 272 -35.96 -25.47 11.53
CA ASP A 272 -37.36 -25.05 11.73
C ASP A 272 -38.30 -26.19 12.18
N ASP A 273 -37.81 -27.43 12.33
CA ASP A 273 -38.57 -28.54 12.95
C ASP A 273 -38.62 -28.46 14.49
N ALA A 274 -38.02 -27.44 15.11
CA ALA A 274 -37.91 -27.34 16.56
C ALA A 274 -38.23 -25.94 17.11
N MET A 275 -39.33 -25.30 16.69
CA MET A 275 -40.07 -24.35 17.54
C MET A 275 -41.52 -24.22 17.04
N CYS A 276 -42.32 -25.24 17.30
CA CYS A 276 -43.76 -25.06 17.40
C CYS A 276 -44.09 -24.24 18.66
N GLU A 277 -44.92 -23.21 18.45
CA GLU A 277 -45.80 -22.55 19.41
C GLU A 277 -45.16 -21.75 20.56
N LYS A 278 -45.35 -20.42 20.51
CA LYS A 278 -46.41 -19.77 21.31
C LYS A 278 -46.82 -18.40 20.73
N PRO A 279 -48.11 -18.04 20.81
CA PRO A 279 -48.67 -16.87 20.16
C PRO A 279 -48.47 -15.60 21.01
N PHE A 280 -48.49 -14.46 20.32
CA PHE A 280 -48.53 -13.14 20.91
C PHE A 280 -49.74 -12.97 21.84
N GLY A 281 -49.44 -12.58 23.08
CA GLY A 281 -50.34 -12.02 24.09
C GLY A 281 -49.51 -11.15 25.02
#